data_AF-A0A067M9L0-F1
#
_entry.id   AF-A0A067M9L0-F1
#
_cell.length_a   1.000
_cell.length_b   1.000
_cell.length_c   1.000
_cell.angle_alpha   90.00
_cell.angle_beta   90.00
_cell.angle_gamma   90.00
#
_symmetry.space_group_name_H-M   'P 1'
#
loop_
_entity.id
_entity.type
_entity.pdbx_description
1 polymer ?
#
loop_
_entity_poly.entity_id
_entity_poly.type
_entity_poly.pdbx_seq_one_letter_code
_entity_poly.pdbx_strand_id
1 'polypeptide(L)'
;MLSALWNLFDSIQSNEAIGAGTNDEFPTQLHLFYALARALHFGSSDPPRPALPLEIVIYIMRHAKCLCPPLTLAASDQPASVSSYAGEVYRQRYLISQPLGQRDIYKMERLVVSTTSRDQGWVSDPHSGSYSWFDVAIIAPDDTVKTSSAGTLLLWTSHHNRVAGRNSENLEGVIEGEHEIWDHLSEGDRIAVFIAAQFPGWANYTSSGSLRVWHSFEPTFPLRPTQFS
;
A
#
# COMPACT_ATOMS: atom_id res chain seq x y z
N MET A 1 20.84 1.93 -24.02
CA MET A 1 20.89 2.04 -22.54
C MET A 1 19.80 2.96 -21.99
N LEU A 2 19.64 4.20 -22.50
CA LEU A 2 18.42 4.99 -22.23
C LEU A 2 17.15 4.26 -22.62
N SER A 3 17.13 3.57 -23.77
CA SER A 3 16.02 2.69 -24.18
C SER A 3 15.78 1.49 -23.25
N ALA A 4 16.83 0.94 -22.63
CA ALA A 4 16.71 -0.17 -21.68
C ALA A 4 16.22 0.31 -20.31
N LEU A 5 16.67 1.50 -19.87
CA LEU A 5 16.14 2.18 -18.70
C LEU A 5 14.69 2.60 -18.92
N TRP A 6 14.32 3.12 -20.08
CA TRP A 6 12.93 3.46 -20.44
C TRP A 6 12.03 2.22 -20.47
N ASN A 7 12.43 1.14 -21.14
CA ASN A 7 11.69 -0.12 -21.13
C ASN A 7 11.59 -0.74 -19.72
N LEU A 8 12.61 -0.53 -18.88
CA LEU A 8 12.63 -0.94 -17.48
C LEU A 8 11.68 -0.09 -16.62
N PHE A 9 11.64 1.23 -16.85
CA PHE A 9 10.69 2.14 -16.19
C PHE A 9 9.25 1.74 -16.56
N ASP A 10 8.96 1.47 -17.83
CA ASP A 10 7.64 0.99 -18.28
C ASP A 10 7.28 -0.38 -17.67
N SER A 11 8.27 -1.28 -17.53
CA SER A 11 8.10 -2.59 -16.89
C SER A 11 7.88 -2.48 -15.37
N ILE A 12 8.47 -1.48 -14.69
CA ILE A 12 8.29 -1.22 -13.25
C ILE A 12 6.95 -0.54 -12.99
N GLN A 13 6.52 0.38 -13.86
CA GLN A 13 5.23 1.07 -13.73
C GLN A 13 4.04 0.14 -13.92
N SER A 14 4.18 -0.91 -14.74
CA SER A 14 3.08 -1.82 -15.04
C SER A 14 2.55 -2.58 -13.82
N ASN A 15 3.36 -2.83 -12.77
CA ASN A 15 3.08 -3.46 -11.44
C ASN A 15 2.03 -4.59 -11.30
N GLU A 16 1.42 -5.04 -12.39
CA GLU A 16 0.58 -6.19 -12.55
C GLU A 16 1.33 -7.14 -13.49
N ALA A 17 1.60 -8.36 -13.01
CA ALA A 17 2.12 -9.48 -13.78
C ALA A 17 3.61 -9.51 -14.18
N ILE A 18 4.53 -9.44 -13.20
CA ILE A 18 5.80 -10.20 -13.30
C ILE A 18 5.87 -11.22 -12.16
N GLY A 19 4.81 -12.04 -12.06
CA GLY A 19 4.74 -13.19 -11.17
C GLY A 19 5.07 -14.54 -11.83
N ALA A 20 5.36 -14.60 -13.13
CA ALA A 20 5.43 -15.88 -13.83
C ALA A 20 6.35 -15.90 -15.07
N GLY A 21 7.50 -15.23 -15.02
CA GLY A 21 8.52 -15.34 -16.06
C GLY A 21 9.89 -15.43 -15.42
N THR A 22 10.49 -16.63 -15.42
CA THR A 22 11.90 -16.81 -15.09
C THR A 22 12.72 -16.13 -16.18
N ASN A 23 13.22 -14.94 -15.92
CA ASN A 23 14.32 -14.39 -16.69
C ASN A 23 15.57 -15.09 -16.16
N ASP A 24 16.25 -15.91 -16.96
CA ASP A 24 17.41 -16.71 -16.52
C ASP A 24 18.51 -15.86 -15.87
N GLU A 25 18.54 -14.56 -16.16
CA GLU A 25 19.48 -13.59 -15.60
C GLU A 25 19.10 -13.09 -14.18
N PHE A 26 17.80 -12.94 -13.88
CA PHE A 26 17.32 -12.44 -12.59
C PHE A 26 16.12 -13.26 -12.11
N PRO A 27 16.32 -14.20 -11.17
CA PRO A 27 15.27 -15.10 -10.71
C PRO A 27 14.09 -14.39 -10.03
N THR A 28 14.30 -13.19 -9.49
CA THR A 28 13.23 -12.35 -8.90
C THR A 28 13.48 -10.88 -9.19
N GLN A 29 12.42 -10.07 -9.08
CA GLN A 29 12.52 -8.60 -9.15
C GLN A 29 13.52 -8.03 -8.13
N LEU A 30 13.63 -8.66 -6.95
CA LEU A 30 14.61 -8.25 -5.94
C LEU A 30 16.05 -8.48 -6.42
N HIS A 31 16.34 -9.57 -7.13
CA HIS A 31 17.67 -9.80 -7.72
C HIS A 31 18.02 -8.71 -8.74
N LEU A 32 17.05 -8.33 -9.58
CA LEU A 32 17.19 -7.23 -10.53
C LEU A 32 17.49 -5.90 -9.81
N PHE A 33 16.74 -5.57 -8.75
CA PHE A 33 16.98 -4.35 -7.98
C PHE A 33 18.35 -4.32 -7.31
N TYR A 34 18.82 -5.45 -6.76
CA TYR A 34 20.18 -5.55 -6.24
C TYR A 34 21.23 -5.37 -7.34
N ALA A 35 21.04 -5.96 -8.52
CA ALA A 35 21.97 -5.79 -9.63
C ALA A 35 22.05 -4.33 -10.11
N LEU A 36 20.90 -3.67 -10.25
CA LEU A 36 20.81 -2.24 -10.58
C LEU A 36 21.52 -1.38 -9.53
N ALA A 37 21.20 -1.58 -8.26
CA ALA A 37 21.80 -0.84 -7.17
C ALA A 37 23.32 -1.04 -7.10
N ARG A 38 23.81 -2.27 -7.29
CA ARG A 38 25.25 -2.57 -7.36
C ARG A 38 25.91 -1.87 -8.54
N ALA A 39 25.28 -1.91 -9.71
CA ALA A 39 25.82 -1.25 -10.89
C ALA A 39 25.94 0.26 -10.62
N LEU A 40 24.87 0.90 -10.14
CA LEU A 40 24.89 2.33 -9.80
C LEU A 40 25.94 2.67 -8.73
N HIS A 41 26.03 1.85 -7.68
CA HIS A 41 26.94 2.10 -6.57
C HIS A 41 28.42 1.91 -6.92
N PHE A 42 28.76 0.91 -7.74
CA PHE A 42 30.16 0.63 -8.08
C PHE A 42 30.64 1.26 -9.39
N GLY A 43 29.73 1.78 -10.21
CA GLY A 43 30.07 2.33 -11.51
C GLY A 43 30.32 1.23 -12.56
N SER A 44 30.99 1.60 -13.66
CA SER A 44 31.52 0.65 -14.65
C SER A 44 32.83 1.18 -15.20
N SER A 45 33.77 0.29 -15.50
CA SER A 45 34.99 0.63 -16.24
C SER A 45 34.76 0.69 -17.75
N ASP A 46 33.71 0.03 -18.25
CA ASP A 46 33.38 -0.04 -19.69
C ASP A 46 31.85 -0.19 -19.89
N PRO A 47 31.15 0.81 -20.49
CA PRO A 47 31.64 2.17 -20.70
C PRO A 47 31.96 2.85 -19.35
N PRO A 48 32.93 3.79 -19.31
CA PRO A 48 33.34 4.43 -18.07
C PRO A 48 32.17 5.21 -17.46
N ARG A 49 31.76 4.78 -16.27
CA ARG A 49 30.73 5.43 -15.46
C ARG A 49 31.21 5.49 -14.00
N PRO A 50 31.24 6.67 -13.37
CA PRO A 50 31.65 6.78 -11.97
C PRO A 50 30.67 6.05 -11.05
N ALA A 51 31.20 5.57 -9.93
CA ALA A 51 30.42 5.09 -8.79
C ALA A 51 29.55 6.22 -8.20
N LEU A 52 28.34 5.89 -7.79
CA LEU A 52 27.46 6.82 -7.07
C LEU A 52 27.49 6.56 -5.55
N PRO A 53 27.45 7.62 -4.71
CA PRO A 53 27.20 7.47 -3.29
C PRO A 53 25.92 6.68 -3.02
N LEU A 54 25.91 5.89 -1.94
CA LEU A 54 24.78 5.01 -1.62
C LEU A 54 23.47 5.79 -1.47
N GLU A 55 23.53 6.99 -0.91
CA GLU A 55 22.41 7.89 -0.71
C GLU A 55 21.75 8.28 -2.04
N ILE A 56 22.57 8.52 -3.07
CA ILE A 56 22.08 8.83 -4.42
C ILE A 56 21.48 7.59 -5.08
N VAL A 57 22.06 6.40 -4.85
CA VAL A 57 21.46 5.14 -5.33
C VAL A 57 20.10 4.92 -4.68
N ILE A 58 19.99 5.06 -3.36
CA ILE A 58 18.71 4.93 -2.63
C ILE A 58 17.69 5.93 -3.18
N TYR A 59 18.10 7.18 -3.38
CA TYR A 59 17.23 8.20 -3.97
C TYR A 59 16.73 7.80 -5.36
N ILE A 60 17.61 7.31 -6.24
CA ILE A 60 17.23 6.81 -7.58
C ILE A 60 16.25 5.65 -7.47
N MET A 61 16.52 4.65 -6.63
CA MET A 61 15.65 3.47 -6.48
C MET A 61 14.27 3.85 -5.95
N ARG A 62 14.20 4.77 -4.97
CA ARG A 62 12.94 5.33 -4.45
C ARG A 62 12.17 6.10 -5.51
N HIS A 63 12.85 7.01 -6.21
CA HIS A 63 12.24 7.81 -7.28
C HIS A 63 11.75 6.94 -8.44
N ALA A 64 12.46 5.85 -8.74
CA ALA A 64 12.07 4.87 -9.73
C ALA A 64 10.97 3.90 -9.27
N LYS A 65 10.44 4.06 -8.04
CA LYS A 65 9.42 3.19 -7.45
C LYS A 65 9.81 1.71 -7.51
N CYS A 66 11.08 1.42 -7.25
CA CYS A 66 11.53 0.05 -7.02
C CYS A 66 11.00 -0.42 -5.67
N LEU A 67 9.84 -1.09 -5.68
CA LEU A 67 9.14 -1.53 -4.47
C LEU A 67 9.42 -3.01 -4.18
N CYS A 68 9.73 -3.33 -2.93
CA CYS A 68 9.79 -4.71 -2.47
C CYS A 68 8.40 -5.38 -2.62
N PRO A 69 8.34 -6.72 -2.72
CA PRO A 69 7.08 -7.45 -2.67
C PRO A 69 6.23 -7.02 -1.46
N PRO A 70 4.90 -7.02 -1.58
CA PRO A 70 4.04 -6.50 -0.53
C PRO A 70 4.14 -7.31 0.76
N LEU A 71 4.09 -6.59 1.87
CA LEU A 71 3.85 -7.16 3.19
C LEU A 71 2.36 -7.06 3.52
N THR A 72 1.75 -8.19 3.90
CA THR A 72 0.39 -8.18 4.45
C THR A 72 0.44 -7.76 5.91
N LEU A 73 -0.12 -6.59 6.22
CA LEU A 73 -0.21 -6.07 7.59
C LEU A 73 -1.36 -6.71 8.38
N ALA A 74 -2.47 -6.99 7.70
CA ALA A 74 -3.65 -7.64 8.27
C ALA A 74 -4.45 -8.31 7.15
N ALA A 75 -5.10 -9.43 7.46
CA ALA A 75 -6.03 -10.09 6.56
C ALA A 75 -7.10 -10.84 7.36
N SER A 76 -8.26 -11.03 6.74
CA SER A 76 -9.37 -11.79 7.30
C SER A 76 -10.12 -12.48 6.17
N ASP A 77 -10.47 -13.75 6.40
CA ASP A 77 -11.45 -14.51 5.59
C ASP A 77 -12.78 -14.70 6.35
N GLN A 78 -12.97 -13.95 7.44
CA GLN A 78 -14.19 -13.97 8.22
C GLN A 78 -15.17 -12.91 7.69
N PRO A 79 -16.42 -13.29 7.37
CA PRO A 79 -17.43 -12.34 6.95
C PRO A 79 -17.71 -11.28 8.02
N ALA A 80 -17.89 -10.05 7.58
CA ALA A 80 -18.28 -8.93 8.42
C ALA A 80 -19.26 -8.03 7.67
N SER A 81 -20.09 -7.30 8.42
CA SER A 81 -21.06 -6.39 7.81
C SER A 81 -21.45 -5.26 8.73
N VAL A 82 -21.74 -4.11 8.15
CA VAL A 82 -22.38 -2.99 8.85
C VAL A 82 -23.65 -2.61 8.09
N SER A 83 -24.70 -2.26 8.82
CA SER A 83 -25.95 -1.76 8.25
C SER A 83 -26.30 -0.44 8.93
N SER A 84 -26.76 0.53 8.14
CA SER A 84 -27.24 1.79 8.67
C SER A 84 -28.76 1.79 8.80
N TYR A 85 -29.22 2.30 9.94
CA TYR A 85 -30.62 2.42 10.29
C TYR A 85 -31.07 3.89 10.40
N ALA A 86 -30.15 4.84 10.18
CA ALA A 86 -30.36 6.28 10.34
C ALA A 86 -29.57 7.07 9.29
N GLY A 87 -29.64 8.41 9.34
CA GLY A 87 -28.88 9.30 8.44
C GLY A 87 -27.38 9.37 8.74
N GLU A 88 -26.97 8.88 9.91
CA GLU A 88 -25.57 8.88 10.35
C GLU A 88 -24.75 7.77 9.70
N VAL A 89 -23.42 7.93 9.73
CA VAL A 89 -22.50 6.90 9.27
C VAL A 89 -22.26 5.88 10.38
N TYR A 90 -22.51 4.61 10.07
CA TYR A 90 -22.17 3.48 10.93
C TYR A 90 -20.86 2.88 10.47
N ARG A 91 -19.95 2.61 11.42
CA ARG A 91 -18.63 2.02 11.14
C ARG A 91 -18.34 0.87 12.07
N GLN A 92 -17.70 -0.16 11.53
CA GLN A 92 -17.16 -1.29 12.29
C GLN A 92 -15.71 -1.54 11.87
N ARG A 93 -14.80 -1.65 12.84
CA ARG A 93 -13.42 -2.02 12.58
C ARG A 93 -13.37 -3.46 12.06
N TYR A 94 -12.69 -3.66 10.94
CA TYR A 94 -12.62 -4.95 10.25
C TYR A 94 -11.22 -5.53 10.27
N LEU A 95 -10.22 -4.77 9.82
CA LEU A 95 -8.82 -5.17 9.86
C LEU A 95 -8.04 -4.21 10.76
N ILE A 96 -6.99 -4.71 11.40
CA ILE A 96 -6.03 -3.88 12.13
C ILE A 96 -4.65 -4.53 12.07
N SER A 97 -3.63 -3.74 11.75
CA SER A 97 -2.25 -4.20 11.73
C SER A 97 -1.69 -4.45 13.14
N GLN A 98 -0.56 -5.14 13.20
CA GLN A 98 0.32 -5.05 14.37
C GLN A 98 0.90 -3.62 14.49
N PRO A 99 1.38 -3.24 15.69
CA PRO A 99 2.09 -1.97 15.88
C PRO A 99 3.25 -1.85 14.88
N LEU A 100 3.33 -0.70 14.22
CA LEU A 100 4.32 -0.43 13.18
C LEU A 100 5.64 0.03 13.80
N GLY A 101 6.75 -0.52 13.29
CA GLY A 101 8.08 -0.06 13.64
C GLY A 101 8.47 1.20 12.86
N GLN A 102 9.31 2.06 13.45
CA GLN A 102 9.78 3.29 12.81
C GLN A 102 10.44 3.04 11.44
N ARG A 103 11.17 1.92 11.30
CA ARG A 103 11.84 1.54 10.05
C ARG A 103 10.86 1.15 8.95
N ASP A 104 9.75 0.52 9.30
CA ASP A 104 8.72 0.13 8.32
C ASP A 104 8.01 1.37 7.81
N ILE A 105 7.59 2.26 8.73
CA ILE A 105 6.93 3.54 8.40
C ILE A 105 7.75 4.34 7.39
N TYR A 106 9.05 4.52 7.62
CA TYR A 106 9.93 5.32 6.74
C TYR A 106 10.10 4.74 5.32
N LYS A 107 9.72 3.47 5.12
CA LYS A 107 9.83 2.79 3.83
C LYS A 107 8.49 2.60 3.14
N MET A 108 7.36 2.83 3.82
CA MET A 108 6.05 2.67 3.21
C MET A 108 5.85 3.69 2.10
N GLU A 109 5.52 3.20 0.91
CA GLU A 109 5.30 4.03 -0.30
C GLU A 109 3.91 3.85 -0.88
N ARG A 110 3.30 2.70 -0.60
CA ARG A 110 2.00 2.30 -1.12
C ARG A 110 1.31 1.38 -0.15
N LEU A 111 0.04 1.65 0.09
CA LEU A 111 -0.88 0.85 0.88
C LEU A 111 -2.06 0.47 0.00
N VAL A 112 -2.47 -0.79 0.08
CA VAL A 112 -3.61 -1.31 -0.67
C VAL A 112 -4.55 -2.02 0.29
N VAL A 113 -5.81 -1.59 0.27
CA VAL A 113 -6.91 -2.31 0.89
C VAL A 113 -7.62 -3.09 -0.21
N SER A 114 -7.61 -4.41 -0.11
CA SER A 114 -8.30 -5.31 -1.03
C SER A 114 -9.44 -6.00 -0.28
N THR A 115 -10.65 -5.99 -0.84
CA THR A 115 -11.83 -6.60 -0.22
C THR A 115 -12.63 -7.39 -1.25
N THR A 116 -13.22 -8.49 -0.81
CA THR A 116 -14.34 -9.13 -1.51
C THR A 116 -15.61 -8.70 -0.83
N SER A 117 -16.38 -7.80 -1.46
CA SER A 117 -17.50 -7.11 -0.81
C SER A 117 -18.61 -6.71 -1.77
N ARG A 118 -19.77 -6.36 -1.19
CA ARG A 118 -20.93 -5.83 -1.90
C ARG A 118 -21.75 -4.91 -1.01
N ASP A 119 -22.61 -4.12 -1.64
CA ASP A 119 -23.67 -3.40 -0.95
C ASP A 119 -24.90 -4.32 -0.69
N GLN A 120 -26.03 -3.73 -0.31
CA GLN A 120 -27.30 -4.43 -0.08
C GLN A 120 -27.93 -5.07 -1.33
N GLY A 121 -27.41 -4.80 -2.54
CA GLY A 121 -27.84 -5.39 -3.80
C GLY A 121 -29.04 -4.72 -4.47
N TRP A 122 -29.51 -3.59 -3.94
CA TRP A 122 -30.60 -2.78 -4.51
C TRP A 122 -30.47 -1.32 -4.08
N VAL A 123 -30.96 -0.40 -4.91
CA VAL A 123 -31.02 1.03 -4.62
C VAL A 123 -32.23 1.64 -5.34
N SER A 124 -32.84 2.67 -4.76
CA SER A 124 -33.97 3.37 -5.38
C SER A 124 -33.53 4.27 -6.54
N ASP A 125 -32.37 4.93 -6.40
CA ASP A 125 -31.74 5.75 -7.44
C ASP A 125 -30.24 5.42 -7.53
N PRO A 126 -29.79 4.71 -8.58
CA PRO A 126 -28.38 4.40 -8.78
C PRO A 126 -27.48 5.63 -9.02
N HIS A 127 -28.04 6.77 -9.44
CA HIS A 127 -27.28 7.98 -9.70
C HIS A 127 -26.92 8.75 -8.42
N SER A 128 -27.52 8.39 -7.29
CA SER A 128 -27.25 9.00 -5.98
C SER A 128 -25.92 8.55 -5.35
N GLY A 129 -25.19 7.63 -5.97
CA GLY A 129 -23.88 7.16 -5.51
C GLY A 129 -23.95 5.96 -4.56
N SER A 130 -22.78 5.55 -4.04
CA SER A 130 -22.64 4.41 -3.12
C SER A 130 -22.47 4.89 -1.69
N TYR A 131 -23.37 4.49 -0.81
CA TYR A 131 -23.29 4.80 0.63
C TYR A 131 -22.85 3.57 1.44
N SER A 132 -22.01 2.74 0.83
CA SER A 132 -21.24 1.69 1.51
C SER A 132 -19.80 1.69 1.02
N TRP A 133 -18.84 1.76 1.94
CA TRP A 133 -17.42 1.95 1.62
C TRP A 133 -16.50 1.41 2.70
N PHE A 134 -15.19 1.47 2.45
CA PHE A 134 -14.15 1.13 3.41
C PHE A 134 -13.30 2.35 3.72
N ASP A 135 -13.05 2.60 5.00
CA ASP A 135 -12.16 3.66 5.47
C ASP A 135 -10.86 3.06 6.00
N VAL A 136 -9.74 3.76 5.80
CA VAL A 136 -8.43 3.49 6.41
C VAL A 136 -8.21 4.53 7.50
N ALA A 137 -7.78 4.10 8.68
CA ALA A 137 -7.49 5.01 9.78
C ALA A 137 -6.20 4.64 10.52
N ILE A 138 -5.56 5.66 11.10
CA ILE A 138 -4.44 5.45 12.03
C ILE A 138 -5.01 5.25 13.44
N ILE A 139 -4.63 4.14 14.07
CA ILE A 139 -5.00 3.79 15.43
C ILE A 139 -3.77 4.00 16.33
N ALA A 140 -3.93 4.84 17.35
CA ALA A 140 -2.90 5.07 18.34
C ALA A 140 -2.65 3.84 19.22
N PRO A 141 -1.53 3.81 19.98
CA PRO A 141 -1.24 2.72 20.91
C PRO A 141 -2.32 2.47 21.97
N ASP A 142 -3.13 3.48 22.30
CA ASP A 142 -4.25 3.39 23.24
C ASP A 142 -5.58 2.88 22.63
N ASP A 143 -5.52 2.41 21.38
CA ASP A 143 -6.66 1.88 20.59
C ASP A 143 -7.69 2.91 20.12
N THR A 144 -7.38 4.21 20.24
CA THR A 144 -8.21 5.29 19.69
C THR A 144 -7.83 5.62 18.25
N VAL A 145 -8.79 6.13 17.46
CA VAL A 145 -8.49 6.69 16.13
C VAL A 145 -7.76 8.01 16.33
N LYS A 146 -6.57 8.15 15.73
CA LYS A 146 -5.79 9.39 15.83
C LYS A 146 -6.56 10.57 15.26
N THR A 147 -6.28 11.74 15.81
CA THR A 147 -6.77 13.02 15.30
C THR A 147 -5.60 13.89 14.86
N SER A 148 -5.83 14.71 13.83
CA SER A 148 -4.89 15.75 13.42
C SER A 148 -4.84 16.86 14.48
N SER A 149 -3.88 17.77 14.36
CA SER A 149 -3.79 18.96 15.22
C SER A 149 -5.03 19.85 15.17
N ALA A 150 -5.84 19.75 14.11
CA ALA A 150 -7.12 20.45 13.95
C ALA A 150 -8.31 19.70 14.59
N GLY A 151 -8.10 18.53 15.19
CA GLY A 151 -9.14 17.70 15.80
C GLY A 151 -9.91 16.82 14.81
N THR A 152 -9.51 16.78 13.54
CA THR A 152 -10.11 15.91 12.53
C THR A 152 -9.59 14.48 12.68
N LEU A 153 -10.46 13.48 12.59
CA LEU A 153 -10.03 12.07 12.59
C LEU A 153 -9.12 11.78 11.39
N LEU A 154 -8.01 11.10 11.64
CA LEU A 154 -7.08 10.62 10.63
C LEU A 154 -7.64 9.35 10.00
N LEU A 155 -8.63 9.56 9.14
CA LEU A 155 -9.48 8.55 8.54
C LEU A 155 -9.80 8.97 7.10
N TRP A 156 -9.53 8.07 6.15
CA TRP A 156 -9.65 8.32 4.71
C TRP A 156 -10.44 7.21 4.04
N THR A 157 -11.32 7.56 3.12
CA THR A 157 -12.05 6.55 2.33
C THR A 157 -11.13 5.90 1.31
N SER A 158 -11.01 4.58 1.38
CA SER A 158 -10.20 3.77 0.48
C SER A 158 -10.93 3.51 -0.84
N HIS A 159 -12.15 2.98 -0.78
CA HIS A 159 -13.00 2.75 -1.96
C HIS A 159 -14.45 2.49 -1.55
N HIS A 160 -15.37 2.70 -2.48
CA HIS A 160 -16.79 2.38 -2.32
C HIS A 160 -17.11 1.02 -2.93
N ASN A 161 -18.13 0.34 -2.40
CA ASN A 161 -18.71 -0.80 -3.11
C ASN A 161 -19.40 -0.32 -4.38
N ARG A 162 -19.51 -1.22 -5.35
CA ARG A 162 -20.37 -1.04 -6.52
C ARG A 162 -21.83 -0.90 -6.10
N VAL A 163 -22.48 0.14 -6.63
CA VAL A 163 -23.91 0.43 -6.39
C VAL A 163 -24.79 -0.69 -6.97
N ALA A 164 -25.74 -1.16 -6.17
CA ALA A 164 -26.67 -2.25 -6.45
C ALA A 164 -25.96 -3.57 -6.86
N GLY A 165 -24.79 -3.83 -6.28
CA GLY A 165 -24.02 -5.04 -6.49
C GLY A 165 -24.66 -6.25 -5.79
N ARG A 166 -25.31 -7.14 -6.55
CA ARG A 166 -25.92 -8.36 -5.98
C ARG A 166 -24.90 -9.41 -5.55
N ASN A 167 -23.75 -9.44 -6.23
CA ASN A 167 -22.67 -10.37 -5.97
C ASN A 167 -21.50 -9.62 -5.34
N SER A 168 -20.75 -10.30 -4.48
CA SER A 168 -19.49 -9.76 -3.98
C SER A 168 -18.49 -9.62 -5.13
N GLU A 169 -17.82 -8.48 -5.18
CA GLU A 169 -16.76 -8.16 -6.14
C GLU A 169 -15.45 -7.95 -5.40
N ASN A 170 -14.33 -8.21 -6.09
CA ASN A 170 -13.01 -7.87 -5.58
C ASN A 170 -12.72 -6.42 -5.94
N LEU A 171 -12.52 -5.59 -4.91
CA LEU A 171 -12.25 -4.16 -5.04
C LEU A 171 -10.96 -3.83 -4.33
N GLU A 172 -10.24 -2.85 -4.86
CA GLU A 172 -9.02 -2.34 -4.25
C GLU A 172 -9.09 -0.82 -4.13
N GLY A 173 -8.65 -0.30 -2.98
CA GLY A 173 -8.32 1.10 -2.79
C GLY A 173 -6.82 1.23 -2.57
N VAL A 174 -6.21 2.17 -3.27
CA VAL A 174 -4.75 2.40 -3.26
C VAL A 174 -4.47 3.77 -2.65
N ILE A 175 -3.62 3.79 -1.63
CA ILE A 175 -3.05 5.00 -1.05
C ILE A 175 -1.55 4.97 -1.34
N GLU A 176 -1.06 5.93 -2.13
CA GLU A 176 0.34 6.00 -2.57
C GLU A 176 0.78 7.44 -2.82
N GLY A 177 2.08 7.64 -3.08
CA GLY A 177 2.63 8.96 -3.36
C GLY A 177 2.65 9.86 -2.12
N GLU A 178 2.45 11.16 -2.31
CA GLU A 178 2.50 12.19 -1.26
C GLU A 178 1.19 12.27 -0.44
N HIS A 179 0.64 11.12 -0.05
CA HIS A 179 -0.57 11.09 0.76
C HIS A 179 -0.27 11.45 2.22
N GLU A 180 -1.10 12.32 2.83
CA GLU A 180 -0.90 12.81 4.20
C GLU A 180 -0.89 11.73 5.29
N ILE A 181 -1.26 10.49 4.95
CA ILE A 181 -1.24 9.37 5.92
C ILE A 181 0.20 9.12 6.40
N TRP A 182 1.18 9.30 5.52
CA TRP A 182 2.59 9.06 5.81
C TRP A 182 3.15 10.05 6.82
N ASP A 183 2.64 11.29 6.81
CA ASP A 183 3.07 12.36 7.72
C ASP A 183 2.52 12.20 9.14
N HIS A 184 1.50 11.36 9.30
CA HIS A 184 0.78 11.17 10.56
C HIS A 184 1.10 9.86 11.27
N LEU A 185 1.83 8.94 10.62
CA LEU A 185 2.28 7.69 11.21
C LEU A 185 3.46 7.92 12.17
N SER A 186 3.40 7.27 13.32
CA SER A 186 4.45 7.24 14.33
C SER A 186 4.69 5.81 14.79
N GLU A 187 5.89 5.55 15.31
CA GLU A 187 6.20 4.24 15.89
C GLU A 187 5.14 3.81 16.93
N GLY A 188 4.73 2.55 16.85
CA GLY A 188 3.70 1.97 17.71
C GLY A 188 2.26 2.16 17.20
N ASP A 189 2.04 3.05 16.23
CA ASP A 189 0.73 3.17 15.59
C ASP A 189 0.35 1.89 14.84
N ARG A 190 -0.94 1.72 14.62
CA ARG A 190 -1.51 0.67 13.80
C ARG A 190 -2.33 1.28 12.68
N ILE A 191 -2.46 0.57 11.57
CA ILE A 191 -3.37 0.95 10.49
C ILE A 191 -4.57 0.01 10.55
N ALA A 192 -5.77 0.57 10.57
CA ALA A 192 -7.02 -0.18 10.59
C ALA A 192 -7.87 0.11 9.36
N VAL A 193 -8.66 -0.88 8.97
CA VAL A 193 -9.70 -0.76 7.94
C VAL A 193 -11.05 -0.86 8.62
N PHE A 194 -11.94 0.08 8.32
CA PHE A 194 -13.32 0.10 8.78
C PHE A 194 -14.27 -0.17 7.63
N ILE A 195 -15.30 -0.98 7.90
CA ILE A 195 -16.47 -1.13 7.05
C ILE A 195 -17.43 -0.01 7.41
N ALA A 196 -17.93 0.73 6.43
CA ALA A 196 -18.85 1.83 6.62
C ALA A 196 -20.11 1.70 5.76
N ALA A 197 -21.23 2.19 6.30
CA ALA A 197 -22.46 2.43 5.55
C ALA A 197 -23.22 3.64 6.11
N GLN A 198 -23.96 4.34 5.25
CA GLN A 198 -24.76 5.50 5.61
C GLN A 198 -26.14 5.44 4.95
N PHE A 199 -27.13 6.01 5.64
CA PHE A 199 -28.55 6.05 5.29
C PHE A 199 -29.33 4.76 5.55
N PRO A 200 -30.61 4.88 5.96
CA PRO A 200 -31.45 3.73 6.24
C PRO A 200 -31.55 2.79 5.02
N GLY A 201 -31.31 1.51 5.24
CA GLY A 201 -31.41 0.46 4.22
C GLY A 201 -30.10 0.19 3.46
N TRP A 202 -29.08 1.03 3.64
CA TRP A 202 -27.74 0.73 3.14
C TRP A 202 -26.99 -0.22 4.08
N ALA A 203 -26.25 -1.13 3.46
CA ALA A 203 -25.38 -2.05 4.17
C ALA A 203 -24.11 -2.32 3.37
N ASN A 204 -23.04 -2.66 4.06
CA ASN A 204 -21.80 -3.13 3.48
C ASN A 204 -21.53 -4.53 4.00
N TYR A 205 -21.39 -5.50 3.08
CA TYR A 205 -21.05 -6.88 3.40
C TYR A 205 -19.70 -7.21 2.80
N THR A 206 -18.78 -7.74 3.62
CA THR A 206 -17.50 -8.26 3.16
C THR A 206 -17.35 -9.72 3.58
N SER A 207 -16.79 -10.55 2.70
CA SER A 207 -16.46 -11.95 3.00
C SER A 207 -15.00 -12.14 3.36
N SER A 208 -14.12 -11.33 2.78
CA SER A 208 -12.68 -11.38 3.01
C SER A 208 -12.04 -10.04 2.66
N GLY A 209 -10.87 -9.79 3.22
CA GLY A 209 -10.08 -8.62 2.86
C GLY A 209 -8.66 -8.66 3.40
N SER A 210 -7.79 -7.83 2.83
CA SER A 210 -6.40 -7.68 3.22
C SER A 210 -5.95 -6.22 3.16
N LEU A 211 -5.07 -5.87 4.09
CA LEU A 211 -4.32 -4.63 4.13
C LEU A 211 -2.87 -4.96 3.82
N ARG A 212 -2.37 -4.47 2.69
CA ARG A 212 -1.00 -4.72 2.21
C ARG A 212 -0.25 -3.40 2.07
N VAL A 213 1.05 -3.44 2.33
CA VAL A 213 1.95 -2.31 2.10
C VAL A 213 3.14 -2.73 1.26
N TRP A 214 3.62 -1.81 0.44
CA TRP A 214 4.84 -1.93 -0.31
C TRP A 214 5.87 -0.97 0.27
N HIS A 215 7.09 -1.49 0.41
CA HIS A 215 8.22 -0.74 0.91
C HIS A 215 9.15 -0.35 -0.23
N SER A 216 9.74 0.84 -0.19
CA SER A 216 10.84 1.16 -1.11
C SER A 216 12.01 0.21 -0.89
N PHE A 217 12.58 -0.24 -2.00
CA PHE A 217 13.80 -1.04 -1.98
C PHE A 217 14.97 -0.18 -1.51
N GLU A 218 15.69 -0.70 -0.51
CA GLU A 218 16.93 -0.11 -0.04
C GLU A 218 18.04 -1.17 -0.07
N PRO A 219 19.08 -0.98 -0.90
CA PRO A 219 20.19 -1.91 -0.96
C PRO A 219 21.02 -1.84 0.32
N THR A 220 21.34 -3.01 0.88
CA THR A 220 22.38 -3.14 1.92
C THR A 220 23.64 -3.72 1.29
N PHE A 221 24.72 -2.95 1.26
CA PHE A 221 26.03 -3.46 0.85
C PHE A 221 26.86 -3.79 2.10
N PRO A 222 27.56 -4.93 2.12
CA PRO A 222 28.50 -5.19 3.19
C PRO A 222 29.56 -4.09 3.20
N LEU A 223 29.90 -3.61 4.41
CA LEU A 223 31.04 -2.71 4.58
C LEU A 223 32.27 -3.41 3.98
N ARG A 224 32.99 -2.72 3.08
CA ARG A 224 34.28 -3.24 2.63
C ARG A 224 35.15 -3.39 3.87
N PRO A 225 35.84 -4.52 4.07
CA PRO A 225 36.88 -4.59 5.09
C PRO A 225 37.82 -3.42 4.83
N THR A 226 37.91 -2.50 5.78
CA THR A 226 38.92 -1.45 5.76
C THR A 226 40.27 -2.14 5.61
N GLN A 227 40.91 -1.95 4.46
CA GLN A 227 42.31 -2.30 4.30
C GLN A 227 43.07 -1.37 5.25
N PHE A 228 43.29 -1.82 6.48
CA PHE A 228 44.32 -1.26 7.33
C PHE A 228 45.64 -1.61 6.63
N SER A 229 46.25 -0.58 6.03
CA SER A 229 47.56 -0.58 5.41
C SER A 229 48.67 -0.93 6.41
#